data_AF-A0A7C1S666-F1
#
_entry.id   AF-A0A7C1S666-F1
#
_cell.length_a   1.000
_cell.length_b   1.000
_cell.length_c   1.000
_cell.angle_alpha   90.00
_cell.angle_beta   90.00
_cell.angle_gamma   90.00
#
_symmetry.space_group_name_H-M   'P 1'
#
loop_
_entity.id
_entity.type
_entity.pdbx_description
1 polymer ?
#
loop_
_entity_poly.entity_id
_entity_poly.type
_entity_poly.pdbx_seq_one_letter_code
_entity_poly.pdbx_strand_id
1 'polypeptide(L)'
;MLEENKKEDKISDKIQKMGDKMIPFKLGHPPFKLPRTFGEKASDWLTKWVGSWTFIISLAILMFIWIAVNTTWLLFGREWDPYPFILLNFVLSTLAAIQAPIILMSQNRTSQKDRARVEYDYAVNRKAEKEIREIKTKLEKIEGHLHKRE
;
A
#
# COMPACT_ATOMS: atom_id res chain seq x y z
N MET A 1 -11.34 50.83 -21.88
CA MET A 1 -11.95 49.74 -21.08
C MET A 1 -11.85 48.38 -21.76
N LEU A 2 -12.28 48.21 -23.02
CA LEU A 2 -12.24 46.90 -23.72
C LEU A 2 -10.83 46.41 -24.11
N GLU A 3 -9.88 47.30 -24.40
CA GLU A 3 -8.50 46.88 -24.78
C GLU A 3 -7.62 46.46 -23.60
N GLU A 4 -7.94 46.96 -22.39
CA GLU A 4 -7.19 46.67 -21.17
C GLU A 4 -7.52 45.27 -20.65
N ASN A 5 -8.81 44.92 -20.67
CA ASN A 5 -9.32 43.58 -20.34
C ASN A 5 -8.73 42.49 -21.27
N LYS A 6 -8.63 42.79 -22.58
CA LYS A 6 -8.02 41.89 -23.58
C LYS A 6 -6.50 41.71 -23.41
N LYS A 7 -5.82 42.68 -22.78
CA LYS A 7 -4.39 42.58 -22.45
C LYS A 7 -4.18 41.72 -21.21
N GLU A 8 -5.01 41.86 -20.19
CA GLU A 8 -4.98 41.03 -18.98
C GLU A 8 -5.25 39.56 -19.30
N ASP A 9 -6.26 39.27 -20.13
CA ASP A 9 -6.53 37.90 -20.60
C ASP A 9 -5.32 37.28 -21.32
N LYS A 10 -4.66 38.05 -22.19
CA LYS A 10 -3.46 37.61 -22.91
C LYS A 10 -2.27 37.37 -21.98
N ILE A 11 -2.14 38.15 -20.92
CA ILE A 11 -1.08 38.00 -19.92
C ILE A 11 -1.37 36.77 -19.05
N SER A 12 -2.62 36.57 -18.65
CA SER A 12 -3.08 35.39 -17.91
C SER A 12 -2.89 34.10 -18.70
N ASP A 13 -3.26 34.08 -19.98
CA ASP A 13 -3.02 32.96 -20.90
C ASP A 13 -1.53 32.66 -21.08
N LYS A 14 -0.69 33.69 -21.09
CA LYS A 14 0.77 33.54 -21.26
C LYS A 14 1.44 33.04 -19.98
N ILE A 15 0.95 33.47 -18.81
CA ILE A 15 1.37 32.96 -17.50
C ILE A 15 0.91 31.51 -17.33
N GLN A 16 -0.31 31.18 -17.76
CA GLN A 16 -0.84 29.81 -17.73
C GLN A 16 -0.06 28.89 -18.68
N LYS A 17 0.23 29.32 -19.92
CA LYS A 17 1.09 28.58 -20.84
C LYS A 17 2.55 28.50 -20.38
N MET A 18 3.08 29.49 -19.66
CA MET A 18 4.42 29.40 -19.06
C MET A 18 4.44 28.43 -17.88
N GLY A 19 3.41 28.41 -17.04
CA GLY A 19 3.24 27.45 -15.95
C GLY A 19 3.12 26.02 -16.46
N ASP A 20 2.33 25.82 -17.51
CA ASP A 20 2.13 24.52 -18.16
C ASP A 20 3.43 24.02 -18.87
N LYS A 21 4.23 24.95 -19.41
CA LYS A 21 5.54 24.65 -20.01
C LYS A 21 6.64 24.40 -18.98
N MET A 22 6.44 24.78 -17.71
CA MET A 22 7.42 24.60 -16.63
C MET A 22 7.27 23.25 -15.91
N ILE A 23 6.28 22.43 -16.26
CA ILE A 23 6.00 21.19 -15.52
C ILE A 23 5.85 19.98 -16.47
N PRO A 24 6.90 19.52 -17.16
CA PRO A 24 7.01 18.11 -17.45
C PRO A 24 7.45 17.40 -16.16
N PHE A 25 6.55 17.28 -15.17
CA PHE A 25 6.76 16.40 -14.02
C PHE A 25 6.63 14.94 -14.51
N LYS A 26 7.64 14.49 -15.25
CA LYS A 26 7.83 13.09 -15.64
C LYS A 26 8.44 12.37 -14.44
N LEU A 27 7.64 12.14 -13.40
CA LEU A 27 7.94 11.07 -12.46
C LEU A 27 7.75 9.76 -13.24
N GLY A 28 8.86 9.15 -13.65
CA GLY A 28 8.84 7.78 -14.14
C GLY A 28 8.17 6.91 -13.08
N HIS A 29 7.21 6.08 -13.49
CA HIS A 29 6.48 5.20 -12.58
C HIS A 29 7.47 4.46 -11.68
N PRO A 30 7.21 4.35 -10.37
CA PRO A 30 8.15 3.71 -9.48
C PRO A 30 8.42 2.27 -9.99
N PRO A 31 9.67 1.80 -9.98
CA PRO A 31 10.05 0.52 -10.59
C PRO A 31 9.63 -0.65 -9.70
N PHE A 32 8.33 -0.81 -9.43
CA PHE A 32 7.81 -1.93 -8.66
C PHE A 32 7.37 -3.08 -9.58
N LYS A 33 8.35 -3.64 -10.29
CA LYS A 33 8.21 -4.97 -10.88
C LYS A 33 9.36 -5.84 -10.41
N LEU A 34 9.36 -6.21 -9.13
CA LEU A 34 10.16 -7.34 -8.69
C LEU A 34 9.66 -8.60 -9.42
N PRO A 35 10.56 -9.40 -10.03
CA PRO A 35 10.19 -10.67 -10.63
C PRO A 35 9.58 -11.57 -9.55
N ARG A 36 8.34 -12.03 -9.79
CA ARG A 36 7.58 -12.81 -8.81
C ARG A 36 8.07 -14.26 -8.79
N THR A 37 8.68 -14.69 -7.69
CA THR A 37 9.00 -16.10 -7.44
C THR A 37 7.74 -16.90 -7.07
N PHE A 38 7.78 -18.23 -7.29
CA PHE A 38 6.62 -19.12 -7.11
C PHE A 38 6.10 -19.11 -5.66
N GLY A 39 7.00 -19.05 -4.67
CA GLY A 39 6.64 -18.94 -3.26
C GLY A 39 5.94 -17.63 -2.89
N GLU A 40 6.26 -16.53 -3.58
CA GLU A 40 5.60 -15.24 -3.35
C GLU A 40 4.17 -15.23 -3.88
N LYS A 41 3.91 -15.91 -5.01
CA LYS A 41 2.54 -16.06 -5.54
C LYS A 41 1.68 -16.92 -4.62
N ALA A 42 2.24 -17.99 -4.05
CA ALA A 42 1.54 -18.86 -3.13
C ALA A 42 1.21 -18.14 -1.81
N SER A 43 2.16 -17.39 -1.25
CA SER A 43 1.94 -16.61 -0.02
C SER A 43 0.91 -15.49 -0.21
N ASP A 44 0.95 -14.75 -1.32
CA ASP A 44 -0.04 -13.70 -1.63
C ASP A 44 -1.46 -14.28 -1.82
N TRP A 45 -1.59 -15.47 -2.41
CA TRP A 45 -2.89 -16.14 -2.58
C TRP A 45 -3.41 -16.67 -1.24
N LEU A 46 -2.54 -17.32 -0.46
CA LEU A 46 -2.89 -17.90 0.83
C LEU A 46 -3.23 -16.81 1.86
N THR A 47 -2.50 -15.69 1.89
CA THR A 47 -2.80 -14.56 2.76
C THR A 47 -4.16 -13.94 2.45
N LYS A 48 -4.52 -13.82 1.17
CA LYS A 48 -5.85 -13.33 0.75
C LYS A 48 -6.97 -14.28 1.12
N TRP A 49 -6.73 -15.59 1.04
CA TRP A 49 -7.71 -16.61 1.42
C TRP A 49 -7.90 -16.72 2.93
N VAL A 50 -6.80 -16.80 3.70
CA VAL A 50 -6.81 -16.93 5.16
C VAL A 50 -7.31 -15.65 5.85
N GLY A 51 -7.09 -14.47 5.24
CA GLY A 51 -7.55 -13.18 5.77
C GLY A 51 -9.02 -12.84 5.48
N SER A 52 -9.77 -13.71 4.81
CA SER A 52 -11.19 -13.45 4.49
C SER A 52 -12.11 -13.80 5.67
N TRP A 53 -13.11 -12.96 5.90
CA TRP A 53 -14.20 -13.23 6.86
C TRP A 53 -14.92 -14.56 6.59
N THR A 54 -15.03 -14.95 5.32
CA THR A 54 -15.65 -16.22 4.94
C THR A 54 -14.84 -17.44 5.38
N PHE A 55 -13.50 -17.34 5.40
CA PHE A 55 -12.63 -18.43 5.84
C PHE A 55 -12.76 -18.66 7.36
N ILE A 56 -12.75 -17.58 8.14
CA ILE A 56 -12.93 -17.62 9.60
C ILE A 56 -14.25 -18.32 9.96
N ILE A 57 -15.34 -17.95 9.29
CA ILE A 57 -16.66 -18.55 9.51
C ILE A 57 -16.67 -20.03 9.10
N SER A 58 -16.06 -20.38 7.96
CA SER A 58 -15.97 -21.78 7.53
C SER A 58 -15.17 -22.66 8.49
N LEU A 59 -14.08 -22.15 9.06
CA LEU A 59 -13.26 -22.85 10.06
C LEU A 59 -14.05 -23.06 11.36
N ALA A 60 -14.80 -22.05 11.80
CA ALA A 60 -15.67 -22.15 12.99
C ALA A 60 -16.78 -23.19 12.79
N ILE A 61 -17.41 -23.22 11.61
CA ILE A 61 -18.42 -24.23 11.26
C ILE A 61 -17.79 -25.63 11.22
N LEU A 62 -16.61 -25.79 10.62
CA LEU A 62 -15.90 -27.06 10.56
C LEU A 62 -15.55 -27.58 11.97
N MET A 63 -15.11 -26.70 12.86
CA MET A 63 -14.94 -27.05 14.28
C MET A 63 -16.24 -27.51 14.93
N PHE A 64 -17.33 -26.79 14.70
CA PHE A 64 -18.64 -27.16 15.26
C PHE A 64 -19.12 -28.52 14.75
N ILE A 65 -18.93 -28.80 13.45
CA ILE A 65 -19.24 -30.09 12.84
C ILE A 65 -18.35 -31.19 13.43
N TRP A 66 -17.05 -30.94 13.61
CA TRP A 66 -16.12 -31.93 14.17
C TRP A 66 -16.46 -32.29 15.61
N ILE A 67 -16.84 -31.29 16.42
CA ILE A 67 -17.31 -31.49 17.79
C ILE A 67 -18.63 -32.26 17.78
N ALA A 68 -19.57 -31.91 16.90
CA ALA A 68 -20.86 -32.58 16.79
C ALA A 68 -20.72 -34.06 16.38
N VAL A 69 -19.86 -34.36 15.39
CA VAL A 69 -19.54 -35.72 14.96
C VAL A 69 -18.86 -36.51 16.07
N ASN A 70 -17.89 -35.94 16.77
CA ASN A 70 -17.26 -36.63 17.91
C ASN A 70 -18.24 -36.89 19.06
N THR A 71 -19.12 -35.93 19.35
CA THR A 71 -20.14 -36.08 20.40
C THR A 71 -21.18 -37.14 20.04
N THR A 72 -21.59 -37.23 18.77
CA THR A 72 -22.53 -38.27 18.32
C THR A 72 -21.86 -39.65 18.31
N TRP A 73 -20.59 -39.75 17.88
CA TRP A 73 -19.83 -41.00 17.86
C TRP A 73 -19.54 -41.53 19.28
N LEU A 74 -19.28 -40.62 20.24
CA LEU A 74 -19.21 -40.92 21.67
C LEU A 74 -20.52 -41.55 22.18
N LEU A 75 -21.67 -41.04 21.72
CA LEU A 75 -23.00 -41.56 22.07
C LEU A 75 -23.26 -42.98 21.53
N PHE A 76 -22.61 -43.38 20.44
CA PHE A 76 -22.68 -44.73 19.85
C PHE A 76 -21.63 -45.70 20.43
N GLY A 77 -20.93 -45.33 21.51
CA GLY A 77 -20.01 -46.21 22.23
C GLY A 77 -18.66 -46.44 21.55
N ARG A 78 -18.29 -45.56 20.60
CA ARG A 78 -17.03 -45.63 19.87
C ARG A 78 -16.26 -44.35 20.13
N GLU A 79 -15.14 -44.43 20.85
CA GLU A 79 -14.31 -43.26 21.17
C GLU A 79 -13.35 -42.98 20.02
N TRP A 80 -13.71 -42.07 19.10
CA TRP A 80 -12.86 -41.74 17.95
C TRP A 80 -12.02 -40.45 18.11
N ASP A 81 -12.18 -39.70 19.20
CA ASP A 81 -11.21 -38.71 19.71
C ASP A 81 -11.62 -38.30 21.15
N PRO A 82 -11.10 -38.95 22.22
CA PRO A 82 -11.44 -38.61 23.61
C PRO A 82 -11.09 -37.16 23.97
N TYR A 83 -11.86 -36.57 24.89
CA TYR A 83 -11.54 -35.25 25.44
C TYR A 83 -10.13 -35.28 26.05
N PRO A 84 -9.14 -34.49 25.55
CA PRO A 84 -9.24 -33.13 25.01
C PRO A 84 -8.90 -33.00 23.49
N PHE A 85 -9.61 -33.74 22.61
CA PHE A 85 -9.55 -33.64 21.14
C PHE A 85 -8.14 -33.49 20.58
N ILE A 86 -7.32 -34.53 20.73
CA ILE A 86 -5.87 -34.47 20.45
C ILE A 86 -5.58 -34.16 18.98
N LEU A 87 -6.42 -34.68 18.06
CA LEU A 87 -6.24 -34.48 16.62
C LEU A 87 -6.61 -33.07 16.21
N LEU A 88 -7.70 -32.51 16.77
CA LEU A 88 -8.09 -31.14 16.49
C LEU A 88 -7.03 -30.16 16.99
N ASN A 89 -6.55 -30.35 18.23
CA ASN A 89 -5.48 -29.53 18.80
C ASN A 89 -4.18 -29.62 18.00
N PHE A 90 -3.82 -30.81 17.53
CA PHE A 90 -2.65 -31.01 16.70
C PHE A 90 -2.74 -30.22 15.38
N VAL A 91 -3.83 -30.39 14.64
CA VAL A 91 -4.04 -29.71 13.35
C VAL A 91 -4.06 -28.18 13.52
N LEU A 92 -4.76 -27.66 14.54
CA LEU A 92 -4.80 -26.22 14.80
C LEU A 92 -3.43 -25.65 15.17
N SER A 93 -2.66 -26.38 15.98
CA SER A 93 -1.31 -25.98 16.38
C SER A 93 -0.37 -25.92 15.18
N THR A 94 -0.41 -26.92 14.29
CA THR A 94 0.40 -26.92 13.05
C THR A 94 -0.04 -25.82 12.10
N LEU A 95 -1.34 -25.55 11.96
CA LEU A 95 -1.86 -24.44 11.15
C LEU A 95 -1.32 -23.10 11.65
N ALA A 96 -1.37 -22.86 12.97
CA ALA A 96 -0.84 -21.64 13.57
C ALA A 96 0.68 -21.50 13.38
N ALA A 97 1.43 -22.59 13.53
CA ALA A 97 2.88 -22.62 13.32
C ALA A 97 3.28 -22.24 11.89
N ILE A 98 2.50 -22.66 10.89
CA ILE A 98 2.72 -22.31 9.48
C ILE A 98 2.26 -20.88 9.16
N GLN A 99 1.25 -20.36 9.85
CA GLN A 99 0.76 -18.98 9.63
C GLN A 99 1.82 -17.92 9.98
N ALA A 100 2.54 -18.07 11.09
CA ALA A 100 3.53 -17.09 11.54
C ALA A 100 4.61 -16.73 10.48
N PRO A 101 5.31 -17.69 9.84
CA PRO A 101 6.30 -17.39 8.80
C PRO A 101 5.67 -16.85 7.52
N ILE A 102 4.45 -17.27 7.14
CA ILE A 102 3.74 -16.74 5.96
C ILE A 102 3.43 -15.26 6.18
N ILE A 103 2.88 -14.92 7.34
CA ILE A 103 2.61 -13.53 7.74
C ILE A 103 3.92 -12.74 7.76
N LEU A 104 4.99 -13.30 8.33
CA LEU A 104 6.30 -12.64 8.39
C LEU A 104 6.89 -12.41 6.99
N MET A 105 6.74 -13.35 6.06
CA MET A 105 7.18 -13.18 4.67
C MET A 105 6.35 -12.10 3.94
N SER A 106 5.03 -12.07 4.15
CA SER A 106 4.15 -11.04 3.59
C SER A 106 4.45 -9.64 4.15
N GLN A 107 4.75 -9.56 5.45
CA GLN A 107 5.18 -8.33 6.12
C GLN A 107 6.55 -7.85 5.62
N ASN A 108 7.54 -8.75 5.53
CA ASN A 108 8.88 -8.42 5.03
C ASN A 108 8.81 -7.82 3.60
N ARG A 109 7.91 -8.34 2.77
CA ARG A 109 7.68 -7.83 1.41
C ARG A 109 6.96 -6.48 1.38
N THR A 110 5.97 -6.29 2.25
CA THR A 110 5.29 -5.00 2.38
C THR A 110 6.26 -3.92 2.87
N SER A 111 7.12 -4.24 3.84
CA SER A 111 8.17 -3.36 4.37
C SER A 111 9.18 -2.93 3.30
N GLN A 112 9.63 -3.85 2.44
CA GLN A 112 10.54 -3.49 1.34
C GLN A 112 9.90 -2.53 0.33
N LYS A 113 8.61 -2.74 -0.01
CA LYS A 113 7.88 -1.82 -0.89
C LYS A 113 7.69 -0.44 -0.24
N ASP A 114 7.39 -0.44 1.06
CA ASP A 114 7.18 0.78 1.82
C ASP A 114 8.46 1.61 1.91
N ARG A 115 9.60 0.98 2.21
CA ARG A 115 10.93 1.63 2.20
C ARG A 115 11.26 2.30 0.86
N ALA A 116 11.07 1.57 -0.24
CA ALA A 116 11.33 2.11 -1.57
C ALA A 116 10.35 3.25 -1.96
N ARG A 117 9.11 3.22 -1.48
CA ARG A 117 8.15 4.33 -1.63
C ARG A 117 8.62 5.56 -0.86
N VAL A 118 9.05 5.38 0.39
CA VAL A 118 9.56 6.48 1.24
C VAL A 118 10.80 7.13 0.62
N GLU A 119 11.74 6.35 0.10
CA GLU A 119 12.94 6.88 -0.54
C GLU A 119 12.63 7.69 -1.81
N TYR A 120 11.65 7.22 -2.59
CA TYR A 120 11.16 7.94 -3.75
C TYR A 120 10.47 9.25 -3.36
N ASP A 121 9.53 9.22 -2.42
CA ASP A 121 8.83 10.42 -1.94
C ASP A 121 9.81 11.44 -1.35
N TYR A 122 10.87 10.96 -0.67
CA TYR A 122 11.95 11.81 -0.19
C TYR A 122 12.72 12.50 -1.33
N ALA A 123 13.09 11.78 -2.38
CA ALA A 123 13.77 12.36 -3.53
C ALA A 123 12.91 13.41 -4.25
N VAL A 124 11.60 13.15 -4.39
CA VAL A 124 10.62 14.07 -4.97
C VAL A 124 10.53 15.34 -4.13
N ASN A 125 10.35 15.21 -2.82
CA ASN A 125 10.27 16.34 -1.90
C ASN A 125 11.53 17.21 -1.92
N ARG A 126 12.72 16.59 -1.94
CA ARG A 126 13.99 17.32 -2.05
C ARG A 126 14.12 18.09 -3.36
N LYS A 127 13.59 17.55 -4.47
CA LYS A 127 13.58 18.23 -5.75
C LYS A 127 12.59 19.39 -5.77
N ALA A 128 11.38 19.19 -5.24
CA ALA A 128 10.39 20.24 -5.07
C ALA A 128 10.92 21.38 -4.19
N GLU A 129 11.63 21.07 -3.09
CA GLU A 129 12.26 22.08 -2.24
C GLU A 129 13.26 22.94 -3.01
N LYS A 130 14.09 22.34 -3.88
CA LYS A 130 15.04 23.08 -4.73
C LYS A 130 14.31 23.98 -5.73
N GLU A 131 13.30 23.47 -6.41
CA GLU A 131 12.53 24.24 -7.40
C GLU A 131 11.80 25.42 -6.73
N ILE A 132 11.19 25.22 -5.56
CA ILE A 132 10.58 26.30 -4.77
C ILE A 132 11.62 27.36 -4.38
N ARG A 133 12.82 26.93 -3.96
CA ARG A 133 13.91 27.85 -3.60
C ARG A 133 14.35 28.68 -4.81
N GLU A 134 14.48 28.06 -5.99
CA GLU A 134 14.81 28.77 -7.22
C GLU A 134 13.74 29.79 -7.62
N ILE A 135 12.46 29.44 -7.49
CA ILE A 135 11.34 30.36 -7.74
C ILE A 135 11.41 31.54 -6.76
N LYS A 136 11.64 31.27 -5.47
CA LYS A 136 11.76 32.31 -4.44
C LYS A 136 12.89 33.30 -4.75
N THR A 137 14.08 32.80 -5.12
CA THR A 137 15.21 33.66 -5.51
C THR A 137 14.90 34.51 -6.74
N LYS A 138 14.19 33.96 -7.73
CA LYS A 138 13.77 34.72 -8.91
C LYS A 138 12.75 35.80 -8.55
N LEU A 139 11.81 35.50 -7.65
CA LEU A 139 10.82 36.44 -7.16
C LEU A 139 11.47 37.62 -6.41
N GLU A 140 12.38 37.32 -5.47
CA GLU A 140 13.15 38.34 -4.73
C GLU A 140 13.95 39.24 -5.68
N LYS A 141 14.53 38.67 -6.75
CA LYS A 141 15.24 39.43 -7.77
C LYS A 141 14.32 40.37 -8.55
N ILE A 142 13.12 39.93 -8.91
CA ILE A 142 12.13 40.76 -9.60
C ILE A 142 11.62 41.89 -8.69
N GLU A 143 11.31 41.57 -7.43
CA GLU A 143 10.88 42.53 -6.42
C GLU A 143 11.94 43.61 -6.19
N GLY A 144 13.21 43.23 -6.03
CA GLY A 144 14.31 44.18 -5.91
C GLY A 144 14.51 45.06 -7.15
N HIS A 145 14.16 44.58 -8.35
CA HIS A 145 14.18 45.39 -9.57
C HIS A 145 13.01 46.37 -9.66
N LEU A 146 11.85 46.05 -9.07
CA LEU A 146 10.68 46.93 -9.00
C LEU A 146 10.91 48.07 -8.01
N HIS A 147 11.44 47.77 -6.82
CA HIS A 147 11.71 48.75 -5.77
C HIS A 147 12.80 49.78 -6.13
N LYS A 148 13.58 49.52 -7.18
CA LYS A 148 14.65 50.41 -7.67
C LYS A 148 14.19 51.37 -8.78
N ARG A 149 12.95 51.22 -9.26
CA ARG A 149 12.35 52.08 -10.30
C ARG A 149 11.33 53.07 -9.75
N GLU A 150 10.99 52.98 -8.47
CA GLU A 150 10.31 54.04 -7.70
C GLU A 150 11.36 54.93 -7.03
#